data_AF-A0A917QFQ9-F1
#
_entry.id   AF-A0A917QFQ9-F1
#
_cell.length_a   1.000
_cell.length_b   1.000
_cell.length_c   1.000
_cell.angle_alpha   90.00
_cell.angle_beta   90.00
_cell.angle_gamma   90.00
#
_symmetry.space_group_name_H-M   'P 1'
#
loop_
_entity.id
_entity.type
_entity.pdbx_description
1 polymer ?
#
loop_
_entity_poly.entity_id
_entity_poly.type
_entity_poly.pdbx_seq_one_letter_code
_entity_poly.pdbx_strand_id
1 'polypeptide(L)'
;MISARISIPALLVLGVVAGATLLPAPGSAQFGREPEACMEIATDYAGRLAGHGDIAPLVDTQAQALAALDEIAARDEVQPFDRLQEAEALLRGRDLWDAARAIRGVARTIDNSSSVVAGWRGLYCPSARPTGAAGLDGQERCDALSATFVDQLRIDNPAPREIREREAREAERQTILKARTTRTDRDDLLELWRIRTDAYDTLKVLERALVLQEAGAALLERVRDAGCLAGESS
;
A
#
# COMPACT_ATOMS: atom_id res chain seq x y z
N MET A 1 -62.89 -55.19 49.02
CA MET A 1 -61.89 -56.19 48.59
C MET A 1 -60.60 -55.45 48.31
N ILE A 2 -59.70 -55.38 49.29
CA ILE A 2 -58.42 -54.67 49.17
C ILE A 2 -57.34 -55.74 49.33
N SER A 3 -56.66 -56.03 48.23
CA SER A 3 -55.60 -57.03 48.14
C SER A 3 -54.31 -56.46 48.72
N ALA A 4 -53.56 -57.33 49.38
CA ALA A 4 -52.43 -57.06 50.24
C ALA A 4 -51.08 -57.20 49.52
N ARG A 5 -50.01 -56.87 50.28
CA ARG A 5 -48.61 -57.36 50.21
C ARG A 5 -47.68 -56.57 49.28
N ILE A 6 -46.37 -56.36 49.52
CA ILE A 6 -45.35 -56.73 50.55
C ILE A 6 -44.02 -56.00 50.16
N SER A 7 -43.09 -55.83 51.14
CA SER A 7 -41.61 -55.69 51.02
C SER A 7 -40.90 -54.40 50.54
N ILE A 8 -40.37 -53.62 51.49
CA ILE A 8 -38.94 -53.38 51.90
C ILE A 8 -37.82 -54.01 51.00
N PRO A 9 -36.54 -53.53 50.91
CA PRO A 9 -35.84 -52.25 51.20
C PRO A 9 -34.88 -51.74 50.08
N ALA A 10 -34.17 -50.63 50.38
CA ALA A 10 -32.72 -50.42 50.15
C ALA A 10 -32.19 -49.75 48.86
N LEU A 11 -31.44 -48.66 49.13
CA LEU A 11 -30.19 -48.22 48.50
C LEU A 11 -30.19 -47.66 47.07
N LEU A 12 -29.86 -46.37 46.95
CA LEU A 12 -29.12 -45.68 45.88
C LEU A 12 -28.83 -44.25 46.40
N VAL A 13 -27.67 -43.95 47.00
CA VAL A 13 -26.39 -43.52 46.38
C VAL A 13 -26.58 -42.76 45.06
N LEU A 14 -26.33 -41.44 45.12
CA LEU A 14 -25.76 -40.54 44.10
C LEU A 14 -25.59 -39.19 44.84
N GLY A 15 -24.39 -38.74 45.20
CA GLY A 15 -23.29 -38.45 44.27
C GLY A 15 -23.48 -37.04 43.70
N VAL A 16 -23.48 -36.00 44.53
CA VAL A 16 -23.49 -34.60 44.04
C VAL A 16 -22.06 -34.19 43.73
N VAL A 17 -21.83 -34.09 42.43
CA VAL A 17 -20.60 -33.69 41.76
C VAL A 17 -20.23 -32.27 42.19
N ALA A 18 -18.97 -32.09 42.60
CA ALA A 18 -18.34 -30.80 42.81
C ALA A 18 -18.47 -29.96 41.53
N GLY A 19 -19.26 -28.90 41.59
CA GLY A 19 -19.31 -27.88 40.55
C GLY A 19 -17.98 -27.14 40.55
N ALA A 20 -17.10 -27.48 39.61
CA ALA A 20 -15.99 -26.63 39.23
C ALA A 20 -16.59 -25.29 38.76
N THR A 21 -16.43 -24.25 39.59
CA THR A 21 -16.61 -22.88 39.13
C THR A 21 -15.57 -22.62 38.07
N LEU A 22 -15.96 -22.83 36.81
CA LEU A 22 -15.33 -22.27 35.63
C LEU A 22 -15.30 -20.75 35.84
N LEU A 23 -14.19 -20.27 36.39
CA LEU A 23 -13.76 -18.89 36.21
C LEU A 23 -13.81 -18.62 34.71
N PRO A 24 -14.49 -17.56 34.24
CA PRO A 24 -14.35 -17.14 32.86
C PRO A 24 -12.85 -16.93 32.64
N ALA A 25 -12.28 -17.61 31.65
CA ALA A 25 -10.95 -17.29 31.16
C ALA A 25 -10.89 -15.77 30.98
N PRO A 26 -9.85 -15.07 31.43
CA PRO A 26 -9.69 -13.67 31.06
C PRO A 26 -9.82 -13.65 29.54
N GLY A 27 -10.79 -12.89 29.04
CA GLY A 27 -10.97 -12.69 27.62
C GLY A 27 -9.66 -12.15 27.09
N SER A 28 -8.81 -13.04 26.56
CA SER A 28 -7.66 -12.67 25.77
C SER A 28 -8.24 -11.89 24.62
N ALA A 29 -8.13 -10.59 24.74
CA ALA A 29 -8.60 -9.64 23.79
C ALA A 29 -8.06 -10.12 22.42
N GLN A 30 -8.96 -10.22 21.45
CA GLN A 30 -8.69 -10.70 20.10
C GLN A 30 -7.90 -9.63 19.33
N PHE A 31 -6.70 -9.30 19.83
CA PHE A 31 -5.78 -8.29 19.32
C PHE A 31 -4.49 -8.99 18.88
N GLY A 32 -3.81 -8.42 17.88
CA GLY A 32 -2.71 -9.03 17.13
C GLY A 32 -1.75 -9.87 17.97
N ARG A 33 -1.40 -11.05 17.47
CA ARG A 33 -0.63 -12.06 18.24
C ARG A 33 0.70 -11.50 18.77
N GLU A 34 1.31 -10.51 18.10
CA GLU A 34 2.63 -9.95 18.41
C GLU A 34 2.73 -8.46 17.98
N PRO A 35 2.47 -7.49 18.87
CA PRO A 35 2.58 -6.04 18.56
C PRO A 35 3.97 -5.62 18.06
N GLU A 36 5.02 -6.24 18.59
CA GLU A 36 6.41 -6.03 18.16
C GLU A 36 6.60 -6.42 16.69
N ALA A 37 6.09 -7.59 16.27
CA ALA A 37 6.17 -8.03 14.89
C ALA A 37 5.42 -7.09 13.92
N CYS A 38 4.28 -6.54 14.35
CA CYS A 38 3.56 -5.52 13.58
C CYS A 38 4.43 -4.26 13.41
N MET A 39 4.98 -3.74 14.50
CA MET A 39 5.85 -2.57 14.48
C MET A 39 7.10 -2.79 13.60
N GLU A 40 7.73 -3.95 13.68
CA GLU A 40 8.90 -4.32 12.86
C GLU A 40 8.57 -4.30 11.37
N ILE A 41 7.44 -4.87 10.95
CA ILE A 41 7.01 -4.84 9.54
C ILE A 41 6.85 -3.39 9.04
N ALA A 42 6.20 -2.54 9.83
CA ALA A 42 5.97 -1.15 9.45
C ALA A 42 7.27 -0.35 9.40
N THR A 43 8.12 -0.50 10.41
CA THR A 43 9.38 0.24 10.53
C THR A 43 10.46 -0.25 9.56
N ASP A 44 10.55 -1.55 9.27
CA ASP A 44 11.44 -2.09 8.22
C ASP A 44 11.08 -1.51 6.85
N TYR A 45 9.79 -1.51 6.51
CA TYR A 45 9.35 -0.95 5.24
C TYR A 45 9.54 0.57 5.17
N ALA A 46 9.25 1.30 6.26
CA ALA A 46 9.53 2.73 6.37
C ALA A 46 11.04 3.03 6.23
N GLY A 47 11.91 2.20 6.82
CA GLY A 47 13.36 2.28 6.68
C GLY A 47 13.82 2.09 5.24
N ARG A 48 13.23 1.12 4.52
CA ARG A 48 13.49 0.93 3.08
C ARG A 48 13.05 2.12 2.24
N LEU A 49 11.92 2.76 2.55
CA LEU A 49 11.45 3.97 1.86
C LEU A 49 12.38 5.17 2.13
N ALA A 50 12.76 5.39 3.39
CA ALA A 50 13.69 6.44 3.77
C ALA A 50 15.09 6.24 3.15
N GLY A 51 15.48 5.00 2.88
CA GLY A 51 16.77 4.65 2.28
C GLY A 51 16.94 4.97 0.79
N HIS A 52 15.88 5.37 0.06
CA HIS A 52 15.96 5.64 -1.40
C HIS A 52 16.63 6.96 -1.80
N GLY A 53 17.16 7.71 -0.84
CA GLY A 53 17.70 9.05 -1.11
C GLY A 53 16.59 10.04 -1.46
N ASP A 54 16.96 11.16 -2.08
CA ASP A 54 15.99 12.21 -2.43
C ASP A 54 15.18 11.81 -3.67
N ILE A 55 13.87 11.58 -3.47
CA ILE A 55 12.93 11.20 -4.54
C ILE A 55 12.46 12.44 -5.32
N ALA A 56 12.49 13.65 -4.73
CA ALA A 56 11.95 14.85 -5.37
C ALA A 56 12.62 15.18 -6.72
N PRO A 57 13.96 15.09 -6.87
CA PRO A 57 14.61 15.27 -8.17
C PRO A 57 14.17 14.25 -9.23
N LEU A 58 13.81 13.02 -8.81
CA LEU A 58 13.30 12.00 -9.74
C LEU A 58 11.90 12.35 -10.22
N VAL A 59 11.04 12.87 -9.33
CA VAL A 59 9.71 13.39 -9.67
C VAL A 59 9.84 14.52 -10.69
N ASP A 60 10.72 15.50 -10.42
CA ASP A 60 10.93 16.64 -11.31
C ASP A 60 11.46 16.21 -12.68
N THR A 61 12.44 15.31 -12.72
CA THR A 61 13.00 14.77 -13.96
C THR A 61 11.94 14.05 -14.78
N GLN A 62 11.12 13.22 -14.14
CA GLN A 62 10.06 12.47 -14.81
C GLN A 62 8.92 13.38 -15.27
N ALA A 63 8.58 14.41 -14.50
CA ALA A 63 7.56 15.40 -14.86
C ALA A 63 7.98 16.23 -16.08
N GLN A 64 9.24 16.67 -16.13
CA GLN A 64 9.81 17.38 -17.27
C GLN A 64 9.82 16.50 -18.53
N ALA A 65 10.20 15.23 -18.39
CA ALA A 65 10.17 14.29 -19.50
C ALA A 65 8.74 14.04 -20.02
N LEU A 66 7.76 13.90 -19.13
CA LEU A 66 6.37 13.75 -19.52
C LEU A 66 5.86 14.99 -20.29
N ALA A 67 6.17 16.19 -19.78
CA ALA A 67 5.79 17.44 -20.45
C ALA A 67 6.40 17.53 -21.87
N ALA A 68 7.69 17.19 -22.02
CA ALA A 68 8.34 17.17 -23.33
C ALA A 68 7.73 16.12 -24.27
N LEU A 69 7.35 14.94 -23.78
CA LEU A 69 6.66 13.93 -24.57
C LEU A 69 5.27 14.39 -25.01
N ASP A 70 4.53 15.06 -24.13
CA ASP A 70 3.22 15.66 -24.44
C ASP A 70 3.36 16.76 -25.51
N GLU A 71 4.41 17.59 -25.43
CA GLU A 71 4.73 18.58 -26.47
C GLU A 71 5.07 17.94 -27.82
N ILE A 72 5.87 16.87 -27.84
CA ILE A 72 6.20 16.14 -29.07
C ILE A 72 4.93 15.56 -29.72
N ALA A 73 4.03 14.98 -28.91
CA ALA A 73 2.80 14.39 -29.42
C ALA A 73 1.84 15.41 -30.05
N ALA A 74 1.78 16.62 -29.48
CA ALA A 74 0.87 17.69 -29.92
C ALA A 74 1.27 18.36 -31.26
N ARG A 75 2.43 18.04 -31.84
CA ARG A 75 2.91 18.62 -33.11
C ARG A 75 2.25 17.94 -34.31
N ASP A 76 1.07 18.42 -34.70
CA ASP A 76 0.29 17.85 -35.80
C ASP A 76 0.94 18.03 -37.17
N GLU A 77 1.78 19.04 -37.33
CA GLU A 77 2.57 19.31 -38.55
C GLU A 77 3.74 18.36 -38.78
N VAL A 78 4.09 17.52 -37.79
CA VAL A 78 5.20 16.56 -37.86
C VAL A 78 4.65 15.15 -38.12
N GLN A 79 5.33 14.37 -38.97
CA GLN A 79 4.90 12.99 -39.23
C GLN A 79 4.98 12.14 -37.94
N PRO A 80 4.05 11.18 -37.73
CA PRO A 80 4.05 10.34 -36.54
C PRO A 80 5.37 9.62 -36.28
N PHE A 81 6.00 9.09 -37.33
CA PHE A 81 7.30 8.45 -37.26
C PHE A 81 8.39 9.37 -36.69
N ASP A 82 8.46 10.61 -37.18
CA ASP A 82 9.46 11.59 -36.72
C ASP A 82 9.20 12.00 -35.26
N ARG A 83 7.93 12.16 -34.87
CA ARG A 83 7.54 12.38 -33.47
C ARG A 83 7.97 11.22 -32.57
N LEU A 84 7.76 9.99 -33.01
CA LEU A 84 8.19 8.80 -32.27
C LEU A 84 9.71 8.76 -32.12
N GLN A 85 10.47 9.03 -33.20
CA GLN A 85 11.93 9.07 -33.12
C GLN A 85 12.42 10.14 -32.14
N GLU A 86 11.82 11.33 -32.14
CA GLU A 86 12.18 12.39 -31.20
C GLU A 86 11.87 11.98 -29.75
N ALA A 87 10.72 11.35 -29.51
CA ALA A 87 10.36 10.82 -28.19
C ALA A 87 11.33 9.73 -27.71
N GLU A 88 11.72 8.80 -28.57
CA GLU A 88 12.72 7.79 -28.22
C GLU A 88 14.10 8.40 -27.98
N ALA A 89 14.49 9.42 -28.74
CA ALA A 89 15.75 10.13 -28.55
C ALA A 89 15.78 10.84 -27.19
N LEU A 90 14.67 11.47 -26.79
CA LEU A 90 14.50 12.06 -25.47
C LEU A 90 14.73 11.02 -24.35
N LEU A 91 14.11 9.84 -24.45
CA LEU A 91 14.24 8.77 -23.45
C LEU A 91 15.67 8.21 -23.34
N ARG A 92 16.47 8.31 -24.41
CA ARG A 92 17.89 7.92 -24.42
C ARG A 92 18.80 9.03 -23.88
N GLY A 93 18.25 10.19 -23.55
CA GLY A 93 18.95 11.30 -22.93
C GLY A 93 19.63 10.89 -21.62
N ARG A 94 20.78 11.50 -21.35
CA ARG A 94 21.62 11.12 -20.20
C ARG A 94 20.89 11.24 -18.87
N ASP A 95 20.15 12.32 -18.66
CA ASP A 95 19.49 12.59 -17.38
C ASP A 95 18.43 11.53 -17.05
N LEU A 96 17.61 11.14 -18.04
CA LEU A 96 16.63 10.06 -17.88
C LEU A 96 17.30 8.70 -17.71
N TRP A 97 18.41 8.46 -18.42
CA TRP A 97 19.15 7.21 -18.29
C TRP A 97 19.77 7.05 -16.89
N ASP A 98 20.36 8.12 -16.36
CA ASP A 98 20.93 8.17 -15.01
C ASP A 98 19.82 7.99 -13.95
N ALA A 99 18.67 8.64 -14.13
CA ALA A 99 17.51 8.51 -13.25
C ALA A 99 16.83 7.12 -13.32
N ALA A 100 16.86 6.44 -14.47
CA ALA A 100 16.11 5.19 -14.69
C ALA A 100 16.50 4.05 -13.74
N ARG A 101 17.76 4.01 -13.26
CA ARG A 101 18.15 3.02 -12.25
C ARG A 101 17.51 3.30 -10.89
N ALA A 102 17.51 4.55 -10.45
CA ALA A 102 16.91 4.97 -9.19
C ALA A 102 15.39 4.81 -9.22
N ILE A 103 14.73 5.26 -10.30
CA ILE A 103 13.29 5.13 -10.50
C ILE A 103 12.85 3.65 -10.40
N ARG A 104 13.57 2.71 -11.04
CA ARG A 104 13.26 1.28 -10.93
C ARG A 104 13.43 0.73 -9.51
N GLY A 105 14.39 1.25 -8.76
CA GLY A 105 14.59 0.91 -7.34
C GLY A 105 13.38 1.33 -6.51
N VAL A 106 12.96 2.59 -6.66
CA VAL A 106 11.79 3.15 -5.97
C VAL A 106 10.52 2.40 -6.34
N ALA A 107 10.24 2.22 -7.64
CA ALA A 107 9.06 1.52 -8.13
C ALA A 107 8.93 0.11 -7.54
N ARG A 108 10.03 -0.66 -7.52
CA ARG A 108 10.04 -2.00 -6.91
C ARG A 108 9.69 -1.97 -5.42
N THR A 109 10.15 -0.97 -4.69
CA THR A 109 9.78 -0.83 -3.27
C THR A 109 8.30 -0.53 -3.12
N ILE A 110 7.72 0.31 -3.98
CA ILE A 110 6.28 0.62 -3.97
C ILE A 110 5.43 -0.61 -4.33
N ASP A 111 5.84 -1.39 -5.33
CA ASP A 111 5.13 -2.63 -5.70
C ASP A 111 5.05 -3.63 -4.53
N ASN A 112 6.08 -3.63 -3.68
CA ASN A 112 6.15 -4.47 -2.47
C ASN A 112 5.23 -3.99 -1.33
N SER A 113 4.61 -2.81 -1.43
CA SER A 113 3.68 -2.31 -0.40
C SER A 113 2.51 -3.26 -0.16
N SER A 114 1.99 -3.89 -1.22
CA SER A 114 0.91 -4.88 -1.16
C SER A 114 1.28 -6.10 -0.30
N SER A 115 2.54 -6.55 -0.41
CA SER A 115 3.07 -7.66 0.38
C SER A 115 3.18 -7.31 1.86
N VAL A 116 3.59 -6.07 2.18
CA VAL A 116 3.63 -5.56 3.56
C VAL A 116 2.24 -5.51 4.17
N VAL A 117 1.26 -4.99 3.44
CA VAL A 117 -0.14 -4.98 3.85
C VAL A 117 -0.69 -6.40 4.06
N ALA A 118 -0.34 -7.35 3.19
CA ALA A 118 -0.75 -8.74 3.33
C ALA A 118 -0.13 -9.39 4.56
N GLY A 119 1.17 -9.16 4.80
CA GLY A 119 1.86 -9.62 6.01
C GLY A 119 1.24 -9.06 7.29
N TRP A 120 0.96 -7.76 7.31
CA TRP A 120 0.25 -7.09 8.40
C TRP A 120 -1.10 -7.73 8.71
N ARG A 121 -1.92 -7.99 7.68
CA ARG A 121 -3.21 -8.67 7.84
C ARG A 121 -3.06 -10.12 8.31
N GLY A 122 -2.05 -10.84 7.82
CA GLY A 122 -1.77 -12.22 8.20
C GLY A 122 -1.42 -12.38 9.68
N LEU A 123 -0.85 -11.36 10.30
CA LEU A 123 -0.54 -11.31 11.73
C LEU A 123 -1.70 -10.78 12.60
N TYR A 124 -2.85 -10.44 11.99
CA TYR A 124 -4.00 -9.81 12.66
C TYR A 124 -3.64 -8.50 13.39
N CYS A 125 -2.71 -7.73 12.82
CA CYS A 125 -2.30 -6.43 13.35
C CYS A 125 -3.46 -5.41 13.31
N PRO A 126 -3.50 -4.44 14.24
CA PRO A 126 -4.59 -3.47 14.33
C PRO A 126 -4.67 -2.54 13.10
N SER A 127 -5.83 -1.94 12.85
CA SER A 127 -6.00 -0.87 11.86
C SER A 127 -6.14 0.48 12.55
N ALA A 128 -5.76 1.58 11.89
CA ALA A 128 -5.79 2.91 12.49
C ALA A 128 -7.22 3.44 12.72
N ARG A 129 -8.23 2.82 12.10
CA ARG A 129 -9.64 3.15 12.41
C ARG A 129 -10.00 2.56 13.77
N PRO A 130 -10.30 3.39 14.79
CA PRO A 130 -10.76 2.88 16.06
C PRO A 130 -12.12 2.25 15.84
N THR A 131 -12.25 0.94 16.04
CA THR A 131 -13.55 0.29 16.19
C THR A 131 -14.16 0.70 17.53
N GLY A 132 -14.53 1.97 17.69
CA GLY A 132 -15.48 2.53 18.65
C GLY A 132 -15.40 2.18 20.16
N ALA A 133 -14.46 1.37 20.63
CA ALA A 133 -14.48 0.85 21.99
C ALA A 133 -13.09 0.47 22.47
N ALA A 134 -12.42 1.43 23.10
CA ALA A 134 -11.61 1.31 24.32
C ALA A 134 -10.71 2.53 24.40
N GLY A 135 -10.72 3.25 25.53
CA GLY A 135 -9.66 4.22 25.82
C GLY A 135 -8.49 3.45 26.45
N LEU A 136 -7.33 3.44 25.81
CA LEU A 136 -6.13 2.77 26.32
C LEU A 136 -4.93 3.72 26.22
N ASP A 137 -4.86 4.69 27.13
CA ASP A 137 -3.76 5.65 27.20
C ASP A 137 -2.39 4.96 27.40
N GLY A 138 -1.51 5.07 26.40
CA GLY A 138 -0.08 4.75 26.50
C GLY A 138 0.45 3.85 25.39
N GLN A 139 0.01 2.58 25.36
CA GLN A 139 0.46 1.57 24.39
C GLN A 139 -0.30 1.64 23.05
N GLU A 140 -1.52 2.20 23.06
CA GLU A 140 -2.25 2.59 21.82
C GLU A 140 -1.44 3.52 20.93
N ARG A 141 -0.50 4.31 21.49
CA ARG A 141 0.28 5.26 20.68
C ARG A 141 1.15 4.55 19.67
N CYS A 142 1.93 3.54 20.07
CA CYS A 142 2.89 2.90 19.18
C CYS A 142 2.18 2.09 18.08
N ASP A 143 1.22 1.25 18.45
CA ASP A 143 0.47 0.44 17.49
C ASP A 143 -0.36 1.31 16.54
N ALA A 144 -0.88 2.46 16.99
CA ALA A 144 -1.56 3.40 16.12
C ALA A 144 -0.61 4.06 15.11
N LEU A 145 0.67 4.28 15.44
CA LEU A 145 1.64 4.84 14.48
C LEU A 145 1.87 3.88 13.31
N SER A 146 2.18 2.62 13.62
CA SER A 146 2.41 1.58 12.62
C SER A 146 1.15 1.26 11.82
N ALA A 147 -0.02 1.18 12.48
CA ALA A 147 -1.30 1.01 11.81
C ALA A 147 -1.65 2.18 10.89
N THR A 148 -1.36 3.42 11.29
CA THR A 148 -1.61 4.61 10.46
C THR A 148 -0.75 4.59 9.20
N PHE A 149 0.53 4.25 9.34
CA PHE A 149 1.42 4.13 8.21
C PHE A 149 1.00 3.01 7.25
N VAL A 150 0.67 1.82 7.75
CA VAL A 150 0.21 0.71 6.90
C VAL A 150 -1.15 1.00 6.26
N ASP A 151 -2.04 1.71 6.94
CA ASP A 151 -3.27 2.19 6.31
C ASP A 151 -2.99 3.20 5.19
N GLN A 152 -1.96 4.03 5.30
CA GLN A 152 -1.51 4.84 4.17
C GLN A 152 -1.08 3.96 3.01
N LEU A 153 -0.29 2.89 3.22
CA LEU A 153 0.09 1.93 2.16
C LEU A 153 -1.11 1.33 1.42
N ARG A 154 -2.20 1.07 2.14
CA ARG A 154 -3.44 0.49 1.60
C ARG A 154 -4.24 1.44 0.72
N ILE A 155 -4.14 2.74 0.97
CA ILE A 155 -4.92 3.76 0.25
C ILE A 155 -4.23 3.97 -1.09
N ASP A 156 -4.55 3.11 -2.06
CA ASP A 156 -4.32 3.36 -3.47
C ASP A 156 -5.63 3.91 -4.05
N ASN A 157 -5.93 5.15 -3.69
CA ASN A 157 -7.20 5.79 -4.05
C ASN A 157 -6.86 6.94 -5.00
N PRO A 158 -6.87 6.68 -6.33
CA PRO A 158 -6.47 7.67 -7.30
C PRO A 158 -7.33 8.92 -7.13
N ALA A 159 -6.70 10.08 -7.12
CA ALA A 159 -7.41 11.33 -6.99
C ALA A 159 -8.39 11.47 -8.17
N PRO A 160 -9.54 12.17 -8.02
CA PRO A 160 -10.46 12.40 -9.14
C PRO A 160 -9.79 13.06 -10.37
N ARG A 161 -8.68 13.77 -10.18
CA ARG A 161 -7.85 14.28 -11.29
C ARG A 161 -7.13 13.15 -12.03
N GLU A 162 -6.52 12.21 -11.30
CA GLU A 162 -5.78 11.08 -11.87
C GLU A 162 -6.69 10.11 -12.62
N ILE A 163 -7.91 9.88 -12.11
CA ILE A 163 -8.93 9.09 -12.81
C ILE A 163 -9.25 9.74 -14.16
N ARG A 164 -9.51 11.05 -14.17
CA ARG A 164 -9.79 11.80 -15.40
C ARG A 164 -8.60 11.81 -16.37
N GLU A 165 -7.38 11.90 -15.85
CA GLU A 165 -6.15 11.82 -16.67
C GLU A 165 -6.00 10.42 -17.30
N ARG A 166 -6.26 9.33 -16.56
CA ARG A 166 -6.28 7.97 -17.11
C ARG A 166 -7.37 7.79 -18.18
N GLU A 167 -8.58 8.27 -17.90
CA GLU A 167 -9.69 8.23 -18.86
C GLU A 167 -9.38 9.01 -20.14
N ALA A 168 -8.76 10.19 -20.02
CA ALA A 168 -8.33 10.99 -21.16
C ALA A 168 -7.29 10.25 -22.02
N ARG A 169 -6.32 9.57 -21.40
CA ARG A 169 -5.33 8.75 -22.12
C ARG A 169 -5.99 7.55 -22.82
N GLU A 170 -6.96 6.89 -22.20
CA GLU A 170 -7.68 5.80 -22.89
C GLU A 170 -8.55 6.34 -24.04
N ALA A 171 -9.20 7.50 -23.87
CA ALA A 171 -9.94 8.15 -24.94
C ALA A 171 -9.04 8.56 -26.12
N GLU A 172 -7.82 9.02 -25.84
CA GLU A 172 -6.79 9.31 -26.84
C GLU A 172 -6.43 8.04 -27.63
N ARG A 173 -6.18 6.92 -26.94
CA ARG A 173 -5.91 5.62 -27.57
C ARG A 173 -7.03 5.21 -28.53
N GLN A 174 -8.29 5.34 -28.10
CA GLN A 174 -9.45 5.04 -28.94
C GLN A 174 -9.55 5.97 -30.14
N THR A 175 -9.13 7.23 -30.00
CA THR A 175 -9.08 8.19 -31.10
C THR A 175 -8.03 7.78 -32.14
N ILE A 176 -6.83 7.39 -31.71
CA ILE A 176 -5.77 6.88 -32.60
C ILE A 176 -6.25 5.64 -33.37
N LEU A 177 -6.89 4.69 -32.68
CA LEU A 177 -7.40 3.46 -33.30
C LEU A 177 -8.46 3.69 -34.38
N LYS A 178 -9.28 4.74 -34.22
CA LYS A 178 -10.36 5.10 -35.15
C LYS A 178 -9.90 6.07 -36.25
N ALA A 179 -8.71 6.63 -36.15
CA ALA A 179 -8.19 7.60 -37.09
C ALA A 179 -8.02 6.99 -38.50
N ARG A 180 -8.34 7.78 -39.52
CA ARG A 180 -8.17 7.40 -40.92
C ARG A 180 -6.73 7.68 -41.37
N THR A 181 -5.80 6.85 -40.91
CA THR A 181 -4.36 6.93 -41.21
C THR A 181 -3.85 5.62 -41.82
N THR A 182 -2.60 5.60 -42.27
CA THR A 182 -1.95 4.35 -42.65
C THR A 182 -1.76 3.45 -41.43
N ARG A 183 -1.54 2.15 -41.65
CA ARG A 183 -1.27 1.21 -40.56
C ARG A 183 0.01 1.60 -39.80
N THR A 184 1.07 1.93 -40.53
CA THR A 184 2.36 2.32 -39.94
C THR A 184 2.22 3.56 -39.07
N ASP A 185 1.59 4.62 -39.59
CA ASP A 185 1.36 5.84 -38.81
C ASP A 185 0.57 5.57 -37.53
N ARG A 186 -0.40 4.65 -37.60
CA ARG A 186 -1.18 4.25 -36.42
C ARG A 186 -0.33 3.51 -35.40
N ASP A 187 0.51 2.58 -35.85
CA ASP A 187 1.41 1.83 -34.97
C ASP A 187 2.40 2.80 -34.29
N ASP A 188 2.93 3.78 -35.02
CA ASP A 188 3.81 4.82 -34.47
C ASP A 188 3.10 5.71 -33.44
N LEU A 189 1.87 6.16 -33.73
CA LEU A 189 1.06 6.94 -32.78
C LEU A 189 0.71 6.15 -31.52
N LEU A 190 0.42 4.85 -31.65
CA LEU A 190 0.15 3.99 -30.51
C LEU A 190 1.39 3.77 -29.65
N GLU A 191 2.56 3.65 -30.25
CA GLU A 191 3.82 3.53 -29.52
C GLU A 191 4.15 4.84 -28.78
N LEU A 192 3.96 5.99 -29.43
CA LEU A 192 4.10 7.30 -28.79
C LEU A 192 3.14 7.47 -27.61
N TRP A 193 1.88 7.05 -27.78
CA TRP A 193 0.88 7.02 -26.71
C TRP A 193 1.31 6.10 -25.56
N ARG A 194 1.87 4.92 -25.87
CA ARG A 194 2.36 3.96 -24.87
C ARG A 194 3.48 4.56 -24.04
N ILE A 195 4.49 5.13 -24.69
CA ILE A 195 5.63 5.81 -24.02
C ILE A 195 5.14 6.90 -23.07
N ARG A 196 4.20 7.74 -23.52
CA ARG A 196 3.62 8.82 -22.69
C ARG A 196 2.82 8.28 -21.51
N THR A 197 2.09 7.20 -21.70
CA THR A 197 1.31 6.56 -20.65
C THR A 197 2.23 5.92 -19.61
N ASP A 198 3.28 5.22 -20.03
CA ASP A 198 4.29 4.64 -19.14
C ASP A 198 5.02 5.73 -18.34
N ALA A 199 5.35 6.86 -18.99
CA ALA A 199 5.98 8.01 -18.34
C ALA A 199 5.08 8.65 -17.28
N TYR A 200 3.77 8.74 -17.56
CA TYR A 200 2.78 9.22 -16.61
C TYR A 200 2.59 8.26 -15.43
N ASP A 201 2.43 6.96 -15.68
CA ASP A 201 2.29 5.97 -14.61
C ASP A 201 3.53 5.95 -13.72
N THR A 202 4.72 6.07 -14.31
CA THR A 202 5.98 6.21 -13.56
C THR A 202 5.98 7.45 -12.68
N LEU A 203 5.52 8.60 -13.19
CA LEU A 203 5.39 9.82 -12.39
C LEU A 203 4.46 9.61 -11.20
N LYS A 204 3.32 8.94 -11.39
CA LYS A 204 2.37 8.64 -10.30
C LYS A 204 2.95 7.72 -9.24
N VAL A 205 3.73 6.73 -9.64
CA VAL A 205 4.48 5.88 -8.70
C VAL A 205 5.50 6.71 -7.90
N LEU A 206 6.21 7.65 -8.52
CA LEU A 206 7.18 8.51 -7.84
C LEU A 206 6.53 9.52 -6.88
N GLU A 207 5.45 10.19 -7.31
CA GLU A 207 4.66 11.09 -6.45
C GLU A 207 4.13 10.33 -5.23
N ARG A 208 3.63 9.11 -5.44
CA ARG A 208 3.21 8.22 -4.36
C ARG A 208 4.36 7.83 -3.45
N ALA A 209 5.53 7.52 -4.01
CA ALA A 209 6.71 7.17 -3.24
C ALA A 209 7.20 8.32 -2.36
N LEU A 210 7.13 9.56 -2.84
CA LEU A 210 7.48 10.75 -2.07
C LEU A 210 6.58 10.88 -0.83
N VAL A 211 5.26 10.78 -1.00
CA VAL A 211 4.30 10.81 0.12
C VAL A 211 4.58 9.70 1.13
N LEU A 212 4.85 8.48 0.65
CA LEU A 212 5.14 7.35 1.52
C LEU A 212 6.51 7.45 2.20
N GLN A 213 7.49 8.08 1.56
CA GLN A 213 8.80 8.35 2.15
C GLN A 213 8.68 9.36 3.31
N GLU A 214 7.94 10.44 3.12
CA GLU A 214 7.64 11.41 4.19
C GLU A 214 6.90 10.74 5.35
N ALA A 215 5.87 9.93 5.05
CA ALA A 215 5.14 9.19 6.05
C ALA A 215 6.01 8.17 6.80
N GLY A 216 6.92 7.50 6.09
CA GLY A 216 7.87 6.55 6.66
C GLY A 216 8.90 7.23 7.56
N ALA A 217 9.46 8.36 7.12
CA ALA A 217 10.37 9.17 7.93
C ALA A 217 9.68 9.67 9.22
N ALA A 218 8.44 10.16 9.10
CA ALA A 218 7.63 10.59 10.24
C ALA A 218 7.31 9.42 11.19
N LEU A 219 7.05 8.21 10.66
CA LEU A 219 6.88 7.02 11.49
C LEU A 219 8.15 6.75 12.31
N LEU A 220 9.31 6.69 11.65
CA LEU A 220 10.59 6.37 12.30
C LEU A 220 10.97 7.40 13.37
N GLU A 221 10.75 8.69 13.11
CA GLU A 221 10.96 9.76 14.09
C GLU A 221 10.03 9.60 15.30
N ARG A 222 8.72 9.45 15.07
CA ARG A 222 7.73 9.33 16.15
C ARG A 222 7.90 8.05 16.98
N VAL A 223 8.29 6.95 16.33
CA VAL A 223 8.60 5.68 17.01
C VAL A 223 9.82 5.84 17.91
N ARG A 224 10.84 6.58 17.48
CA ARG A 224 12.03 6.90 18.29
C ARG A 224 11.66 7.80 19.47
N ASP A 225 10.93 8.89 19.23
CA ASP A 225 10.55 9.86 20.26
C ASP A 225 9.64 9.25 21.33
N ALA A 226 8.77 8.33 20.94
CA ALA A 226 7.87 7.63 21.85
C ALA A 226 8.51 6.41 22.54
N GLY A 227 9.75 6.04 22.21
CA GLY A 227 10.42 4.86 22.77
C GLY A 227 9.76 3.53 22.38
N CYS A 228 9.08 3.49 21.23
CA CYS A 228 8.25 2.34 20.84
C CYS A 228 9.04 1.07 20.47
N LEU A 229 10.35 1.19 20.22
CA LEU A 229 11.26 0.06 19.94
C LEU A 229 12.08 -0.34 21.17
N ALA A 230 11.81 0.26 22.33
CA ALA A 230 12.54 -0.04 23.56
C ALA A 230 11.92 -1.24 24.30
N GLY A 231 12.53 -2.40 24.08
CA GLY A 231 12.91 -3.28 25.18
C GLY A 231 14.19 -2.78 25.89
N GLU A 232 14.43 -1.47 25.95
CA GLU A 232 15.60 -0.91 26.65
C GLU A 232 15.27 -0.83 28.15
N SER A 233 15.75 -1.85 28.85
CA SER A 233 15.91 -1.93 30.30
C SER A 233 16.05 -0.57 30.99
N SER A 234 15.06 -0.23 31.81
CA SER A 234 15.25 0.57 33.03
C SER A 234 14.74 -0.22 34.21
#